data_AF-A0A150RX86-F1
#
_entry.id   AF-A0A150RX86-F1
#
_cell.length_a   1.000
_cell.length_b   1.000
_cell.length_c   1.000
_cell.angle_alpha   90.00
_cell.angle_beta   90.00
_cell.angle_gamma   90.00
#
_symmetry.space_group_name_H-M   'P 1'
#
loop_
_entity.id
_entity.type
_entity.pdbx_description
1 polymer ?
#
loop_
_entity_poly.entity_id
_entity_poly.type
_entity_poly.pdbx_seq_one_letter_code
_entity_poly.pdbx_strand_id
1 'polypeptide(L)'
;MALGCSSNPAPKTAKVEAGDLPEGADWTGVYYSELYGYLHLVQDHDAIEGKWLRPVKDRWGELHGTVTGDLIKFSWTEHVIGAIGPNSTKEGRGYFKYKRPEGENVDDKVVGEIGRNKDEVGEPWEAVKQRNMMPDLASIGGTGSSDIGGGDWDSENQESGTPEPPASPSEEAPAEPPGL
;
A
#
# COMPACT_ATOMS: atom_id res chain seq x y z
N MET A 1 -21.19 35.60 29.51
CA MET A 1 -21.30 34.15 29.30
C MET A 1 -21.28 33.91 27.79
N ALA A 2 -20.18 33.43 27.23
CA ALA A 2 -20.07 33.13 25.81
C ALA A 2 -20.18 31.61 25.62
N LEU A 3 -21.33 31.15 25.11
CA LEU A 3 -21.54 29.77 24.69
C LEU A 3 -20.96 29.64 23.28
N GLY A 4 -19.70 29.19 23.20
CA GLY A 4 -19.09 28.82 21.92
C GLY A 4 -19.73 27.54 21.39
N CYS A 5 -20.52 27.66 20.33
CA CYS A 5 -20.98 26.50 19.54
C CYS A 5 -19.77 25.82 18.90
N SER A 6 -19.31 24.72 19.51
CA SER A 6 -18.42 23.76 18.86
C SER A 6 -19.27 22.60 18.34
N SER A 7 -20.15 22.86 17.39
CA SER A 7 -20.85 21.79 16.67
C SER A 7 -19.94 21.31 15.54
N ASN A 8 -18.99 20.43 15.87
CA ASN A 8 -18.32 19.68 14.83
C ASN A 8 -19.37 18.75 14.20
N PRO A 9 -19.64 18.82 12.88
CA PRO A 9 -20.67 18.01 12.25
C PRO A 9 -20.38 16.52 12.49
N ALA A 10 -21.44 15.74 12.74
CA ALA A 10 -21.32 14.30 12.94
C ALA A 10 -20.71 13.64 11.69
N PRO A 11 -19.89 12.58 11.86
CA PRO A 11 -19.32 11.87 10.72
C PRO A 11 -20.39 11.36 9.77
N LYS A 12 -20.16 11.51 8.46
CA LYS A 12 -21.07 10.99 7.44
C LYS A 12 -20.91 9.47 7.35
N THR A 13 -22.00 8.73 7.52
CA THR A 13 -22.01 7.27 7.44
C THR A 13 -22.77 6.79 6.21
N ALA A 14 -22.34 5.65 5.66
CA ALA A 14 -22.99 5.03 4.52
C ALA A 14 -24.25 4.28 4.97
N LYS A 15 -25.40 4.56 4.33
CA LYS A 15 -26.65 3.81 4.53
C LYS A 15 -26.71 2.63 3.56
N VAL A 16 -25.75 1.71 3.69
CA VAL A 16 -25.62 0.55 2.81
C VAL A 16 -25.88 -0.71 3.63
N GLU A 17 -26.83 -1.51 3.16
CA GLU A 17 -27.17 -2.79 3.77
C GLU A 17 -26.34 -3.90 3.14
N ALA A 18 -25.85 -4.81 4.00
CA ALA A 18 -25.19 -6.03 3.55
C ALA A 18 -26.24 -6.99 2.98
N GLY A 19 -25.94 -7.55 1.81
CA GLY A 19 -26.62 -8.68 1.22
C GLY A 19 -25.75 -9.93 1.26
N ASP A 20 -26.27 -11.03 0.73
CA ASP A 20 -25.49 -12.25 0.58
C ASP A 20 -24.43 -12.08 -0.52
N LEU A 21 -23.22 -12.57 -0.26
CA LEU A 21 -22.17 -12.62 -1.27
C LEU A 21 -22.60 -13.59 -2.39
N PRO A 22 -22.46 -13.24 -3.68
CA PRO A 22 -22.83 -14.14 -4.77
C PRO A 22 -22.10 -15.49 -4.68
N GLU A 23 -22.77 -16.57 -5.08
CA GLU A 23 -22.19 -17.93 -4.97
C GLU A 23 -20.85 -18.03 -5.71
N GLY A 24 -19.86 -18.62 -5.03
CA GLY A 24 -18.49 -18.77 -5.54
C GLY A 24 -17.71 -17.45 -5.71
N ALA A 25 -18.28 -16.31 -5.32
CA ALA A 25 -17.53 -15.07 -5.20
C ALA A 25 -16.63 -15.12 -3.96
N ASP A 26 -15.56 -14.36 -4.04
CA ASP A 26 -14.56 -14.23 -2.98
C ASP A 26 -13.99 -12.81 -3.06
N TRP A 27 -13.69 -12.22 -1.92
CA TRP A 27 -13.13 -10.87 -1.88
C TRP A 27 -11.64 -10.84 -2.20
N THR A 28 -10.92 -11.93 -1.97
CA THR A 28 -9.49 -12.04 -2.24
C THR A 28 -9.21 -11.90 -3.74
N GLY A 29 -8.26 -11.05 -4.10
CA GLY A 29 -7.91 -10.78 -5.49
C GLY A 29 -7.33 -9.39 -5.71
N VAL A 30 -7.04 -9.09 -6.98
CA VAL A 30 -6.63 -7.75 -7.41
C VAL A 30 -7.76 -7.08 -8.17
N TYR A 31 -8.04 -5.82 -7.83
CA TYR A 31 -9.08 -5.00 -8.43
C TYR A 31 -8.44 -3.75 -9.04
N TYR A 32 -8.76 -3.44 -10.29
CA TYR A 32 -8.21 -2.28 -10.98
C TYR A 32 -9.22 -1.13 -11.01
N SER A 33 -8.79 0.04 -10.56
CA SER A 33 -9.50 1.31 -10.69
C SER A 33 -8.66 2.31 -11.49
N GLU A 34 -9.29 3.07 -12.39
CA GLU A 34 -8.59 4.13 -13.13
C GLU A 34 -8.06 5.24 -12.21
N LEU A 35 -8.72 5.48 -11.08
CA LEU A 35 -8.34 6.54 -10.14
C LEU A 35 -7.39 6.04 -9.05
N TYR A 36 -7.57 4.80 -8.59
CA TYR A 36 -6.84 4.25 -7.44
C TYR A 36 -5.79 3.21 -7.80
N GLY A 37 -5.75 2.77 -9.06
CA GLY A 37 -4.81 1.77 -9.55
C GLY A 37 -5.18 0.36 -9.11
N TYR A 38 -4.18 -0.47 -8.88
CA TYR A 38 -4.37 -1.85 -8.45
C TYR A 38 -4.57 -1.90 -6.94
N LEU A 39 -5.73 -2.39 -6.52
CA LEU A 39 -6.09 -2.71 -5.15
C LEU A 39 -5.96 -4.22 -4.95
N HIS A 40 -5.04 -4.62 -4.09
CA HIS A 40 -4.84 -6.01 -3.68
C HIS A 40 -5.64 -6.21 -2.40
N LEU A 41 -6.55 -7.18 -2.37
CA LEU A 41 -7.33 -7.54 -1.19
C LEU A 41 -7.05 -8.99 -0.80
N VAL A 42 -6.93 -9.22 0.51
CA VAL A 42 -6.82 -10.55 1.12
C VAL A 42 -7.81 -10.62 2.27
N GLN A 43 -8.76 -11.54 2.16
CA GLN A 43 -9.73 -11.82 3.21
C GLN A 43 -9.21 -12.94 4.12
N ASP A 44 -9.30 -12.73 5.42
CA ASP A 44 -9.10 -13.76 6.44
C ASP A 44 -10.34 -13.82 7.33
N HIS A 45 -11.14 -14.87 7.18
CA HIS A 45 -12.44 -14.99 7.84
C HIS A 45 -13.36 -13.78 7.60
N ASP A 46 -13.66 -13.01 8.64
CA ASP A 46 -14.44 -11.77 8.59
C ASP A 46 -13.57 -10.52 8.52
N ALA A 47 -12.25 -10.63 8.67
CA ALA A 47 -11.30 -9.54 8.48
C ALA A 47 -10.89 -9.43 7.01
N ILE A 48 -10.59 -8.21 6.58
CA ILE A 48 -9.98 -7.99 5.27
C ILE A 48 -8.88 -6.95 5.36
N GLU A 49 -7.77 -7.26 4.70
CA GLU A 49 -6.66 -6.36 4.49
C GLU A 49 -6.52 -6.05 3.01
N GLY A 50 -6.10 -4.84 2.71
CA GLY A 50 -5.80 -4.48 1.35
C GLY A 50 -4.77 -3.39 1.24
N LYS A 51 -4.13 -3.33 0.07
CA LYS A 51 -3.22 -2.24 -0.28
C LYS A 51 -3.40 -1.85 -1.72
N TRP A 52 -3.19 -0.57 -2.02
CA TRP A 52 -3.24 -0.07 -3.40
C TRP A 52 -2.09 0.86 -3.72
N LEU A 53 -1.74 0.94 -5.01
CA LEU A 53 -0.79 1.91 -5.55
C LEU A 53 -1.48 2.72 -6.64
N ARG A 54 -1.45 4.06 -6.53
CA ARG A 54 -2.03 4.95 -7.54
C ARG A 54 -1.38 4.70 -8.92
N PRO A 55 -2.11 4.92 -10.03
CA PRO A 55 -1.58 4.68 -11.38
C PRO A 55 -0.28 5.44 -11.68
N VAL A 56 -0.16 6.68 -11.18
CA VAL A 56 1.03 7.53 -11.36
C VAL A 56 2.14 7.26 -10.34
N LYS A 57 1.94 6.29 -9.43
CA LYS A 57 2.91 5.83 -8.42
C LYS A 57 3.45 6.94 -7.51
N ASP A 58 2.62 7.94 -7.23
CA ASP A 58 2.90 9.04 -6.29
C ASP A 58 2.47 8.71 -4.86
N ARG A 59 1.48 7.82 -4.72
CA ARG A 59 0.85 7.44 -3.47
C ARG A 59 0.51 5.96 -3.44
N TRP A 60 0.63 5.38 -2.27
CA TRP A 60 0.11 4.05 -1.97
C TRP A 60 -0.74 4.14 -0.71
N GLY A 61 -1.61 3.16 -0.49
CA GLY A 61 -2.35 3.10 0.76
C GLY A 61 -2.65 1.69 1.18
N GLU A 62 -3.14 1.58 2.40
CA GLU A 62 -3.54 0.37 3.07
C GLU A 62 -4.93 0.54 3.66
N LEU A 63 -5.68 -0.55 3.69
CA LEU A 63 -6.98 -0.63 4.32
C LEU A 63 -7.05 -1.86 5.21
N HIS A 64 -7.81 -1.71 6.28
CA HIS A 64 -8.17 -2.78 7.19
C HIS A 64 -9.66 -2.65 7.52
N GLY A 65 -10.39 -3.76 7.44
CA GLY A 65 -11.83 -3.73 7.59
C GLY A 65 -12.45 -5.08 7.92
N THR A 66 -13.77 -5.09 7.85
CA THR A 66 -14.60 -6.26 8.15
C THR A 66 -15.53 -6.55 6.98
N VAL A 67 -15.64 -7.82 6.62
CA VAL A 67 -16.54 -8.36 5.59
C VAL A 67 -17.85 -8.76 6.25
N THR A 68 -18.97 -8.39 5.63
CA THR A 68 -20.31 -8.83 5.99
C THR A 68 -21.08 -9.10 4.69
N GLY A 69 -21.06 -10.37 4.25
CA GLY A 69 -21.67 -10.76 2.98
C GLY A 69 -21.05 -10.03 1.79
N ASP A 70 -21.88 -9.30 1.05
CA ASP A 70 -21.47 -8.48 -0.10
C ASP A 70 -20.95 -7.08 0.25
N LEU A 71 -20.76 -6.77 1.55
CA LEU A 71 -20.31 -5.46 2.03
C LEU A 71 -18.99 -5.58 2.80
N ILE A 72 -18.03 -4.69 2.50
CA ILE A 72 -16.89 -4.41 3.35
C ILE A 72 -17.06 -3.02 3.93
N LYS A 73 -16.77 -2.86 5.24
CA LYS A 73 -16.49 -1.56 5.84
C LYS A 73 -15.06 -1.53 6.33
N PHE A 74 -14.34 -0.45 6.05
CA PHE A 74 -12.90 -0.37 6.33
C PHE A 74 -12.45 1.02 6.76
N SER A 75 -11.34 1.06 7.49
CA SER A 75 -10.49 2.24 7.63
C SER A 75 -9.33 2.15 6.67
N TRP A 76 -8.83 3.29 6.21
CA TRP A 76 -7.73 3.35 5.26
C TRP A 76 -6.72 4.44 5.62
N THR A 77 -5.48 4.23 5.21
CA THR A 77 -4.37 5.18 5.29
C THR A 77 -3.69 5.26 3.92
N GLU A 78 -3.49 6.46 3.39
CA GLU A 78 -2.77 6.73 2.14
C GLU A 78 -1.49 7.51 2.46
N HIS A 79 -0.37 7.06 1.91
CA HIS A 79 0.97 7.62 2.06
C HIS A 79 1.42 8.28 0.75
N VAL A 80 2.00 9.48 0.84
CA VAL A 80 2.66 10.16 -0.27
C VAL A 80 4.11 9.72 -0.35
N ILE A 81 4.50 9.14 -1.48
CA ILE A 81 5.85 8.63 -1.71
C ILE A 81 6.84 9.80 -1.75
N GLY A 82 7.92 9.70 -0.99
CA GLY A 82 8.95 10.73 -0.89
C GLY A 82 8.60 11.95 -0.04
N ALA A 83 7.40 11.99 0.58
CA ALA A 83 7.03 13.04 1.51
C ALA A 83 7.39 12.65 2.95
N ILE A 84 7.97 13.60 3.70
CA ILE A 84 8.24 13.47 5.14
C ILE A 84 7.49 14.58 5.88
N GLY A 85 6.86 14.24 7.00
CA GLY A 85 6.18 15.19 7.88
C GLY A 85 4.67 14.98 7.97
N PRO A 86 3.94 15.85 8.69
CA PRO A 86 2.55 15.62 9.10
C PRO A 86 1.54 15.56 7.94
N ASN A 87 1.92 15.98 6.73
CA ASN A 87 1.08 15.91 5.53
C ASN A 87 1.46 14.73 4.61
N SER A 88 2.36 13.84 5.06
CA SER A 88 2.79 12.65 4.30
C SER A 88 1.73 11.55 4.28
N THR A 89 0.76 11.60 5.19
CA THR A 89 -0.31 10.61 5.29
C THR A 89 -1.68 11.26 5.29
N LYS A 90 -2.66 10.51 4.79
CA LYS A 90 -4.09 10.82 4.88
C LYS A 90 -4.81 9.58 5.38
N GLU A 91 -5.86 9.78 6.15
CA GLU A 91 -6.65 8.68 6.69
C GLU A 91 -8.14 8.91 6.44
N GLY A 92 -8.89 7.82 6.46
CA GLY A 92 -10.32 7.88 6.28
C GLY A 92 -11.01 6.55 6.54
N ARG A 93 -12.29 6.52 6.21
CA ARG A 93 -13.11 5.32 6.22
C ARG A 93 -13.80 5.16 4.89
N GLY A 94 -14.26 3.96 4.61
CA GLY A 94 -14.95 3.67 3.37
C GLY A 94 -15.73 2.38 3.46
N TYR A 95 -16.42 2.09 2.37
CA TYR A 95 -17.09 0.83 2.18
C TYR A 95 -16.94 0.36 0.74
N PHE A 96 -16.99 -0.95 0.54
CA PHE A 96 -17.11 -1.56 -0.78
C PHE A 96 -18.31 -2.49 -0.81
N LYS A 97 -19.06 -2.45 -1.91
CA LYS A 97 -20.11 -3.40 -2.20
C LYS A 97 -19.69 -4.26 -3.39
N TYR A 98 -19.80 -5.58 -3.22
CA TYR A 98 -19.52 -6.54 -4.27
C TYR A 98 -20.64 -6.47 -5.32
N LYS A 99 -20.27 -6.53 -6.59
CA LYS A 99 -21.22 -6.54 -7.69
C LYS A 99 -20.76 -7.49 -8.77
N ARG A 100 -21.58 -8.49 -9.05
CA ARG A 100 -21.46 -9.38 -10.20
C ARG A 100 -22.42 -8.89 -11.28
N PRO A 101 -21.94 -8.28 -12.38
CA PRO A 101 -22.80 -7.88 -13.48
C PRO A 101 -23.49 -9.10 -14.11
N GLU A 102 -24.66 -8.89 -14.72
CA GLU A 102 -25.32 -9.92 -15.51
C GLU A 102 -24.62 -10.12 -16.87
N GLY A 103 -24.47 -11.37 -17.29
CA GLY A 103 -23.86 -11.74 -18.57
C GLY A 103 -22.86 -12.89 -18.44
N GLU A 104 -22.54 -13.53 -19.57
CA GLU A 104 -21.43 -14.48 -19.62
C GLU A 104 -20.11 -13.73 -19.75
N ASN A 105 -19.07 -14.17 -19.02
CA ASN A 105 -17.73 -13.60 -19.07
C ASN A 105 -17.61 -12.13 -18.63
N VAL A 106 -18.48 -11.64 -17.74
CA VAL A 106 -18.27 -10.34 -17.06
C VAL A 106 -17.41 -10.51 -15.82
N ASP A 107 -16.52 -9.55 -15.60
CA ASP A 107 -15.70 -9.48 -14.40
C ASP A 107 -16.49 -8.96 -13.22
N ASP A 108 -16.31 -9.62 -12.07
CA ASP A 108 -16.81 -9.11 -10.80
C ASP A 108 -16.16 -7.75 -10.51
N LYS A 109 -16.88 -6.89 -9.80
CA LYS A 109 -16.39 -5.56 -9.45
C LYS A 109 -16.78 -5.16 -8.04
N VAL A 110 -16.05 -4.20 -7.53
CA VAL A 110 -16.36 -3.51 -6.27
C VAL A 110 -16.77 -2.09 -6.58
N VAL A 111 -17.82 -1.63 -5.90
CA VAL A 111 -18.32 -0.27 -6.01
C VAL A 111 -18.50 0.27 -4.60
N GLY A 112 -17.99 1.46 -4.34
CA GLY A 112 -18.07 2.04 -3.01
C GLY A 112 -17.65 3.49 -2.98
N GLU A 113 -17.42 3.98 -1.77
CA GLU A 113 -16.91 5.32 -1.52
C GLU A 113 -15.87 5.30 -0.41
N ILE A 114 -14.96 6.26 -0.47
CA ILE A 114 -14.06 6.59 0.62
C ILE A 114 -14.31 8.02 1.10
N GLY A 115 -14.56 8.18 2.39
CA GLY A 115 -14.57 9.47 3.06
C GLY A 115 -13.23 9.77 3.72
N ARG A 116 -13.06 11.00 4.21
CA ARG A 116 -11.85 11.45 4.92
C ARG A 116 -12.10 11.47 6.42
N ASN A 117 -11.05 11.23 7.20
CA ASN A 117 -11.12 11.16 8.65
C ASN A 117 -12.19 10.14 9.12
N LYS A 118 -13.26 10.63 9.73
CA LYS A 118 -14.36 9.82 10.25
C LYS A 118 -15.48 9.60 9.22
N ASP A 119 -15.44 10.25 8.07
CA ASP A 119 -16.49 10.05 7.06
C ASP A 119 -16.30 8.70 6.34
N GLU A 120 -17.38 7.95 6.14
CA GLU A 120 -17.43 6.71 5.36
C GLU A 120 -17.77 6.98 3.88
N VAL A 121 -18.23 8.19 3.55
CA VAL A 121 -18.71 8.60 2.22
C VAL A 121 -17.97 9.85 1.75
N GLY A 122 -17.76 9.99 0.44
CA GLY A 122 -16.96 11.08 -0.10
C GLY A 122 -16.61 10.94 -1.57
N GLU A 123 -15.51 10.26 -1.87
CA GLU A 123 -15.01 10.04 -3.22
C GLU A 123 -15.41 8.64 -3.70
N PRO A 124 -16.04 8.50 -4.88
CA PRO A 124 -16.43 7.20 -5.39
C PRO A 124 -15.21 6.37 -5.76
N TRP A 125 -15.31 5.07 -5.55
CA TRP A 125 -14.31 4.09 -5.94
C TRP A 125 -15.00 2.91 -6.61
N GLU A 126 -14.78 2.76 -7.91
CA GLU A 126 -15.15 1.58 -8.68
C GLU A 126 -13.87 0.88 -9.14
N ALA A 127 -13.84 -0.45 -8.98
CA ALA A 127 -12.71 -1.27 -9.40
C ALA A 127 -13.16 -2.65 -9.90
N VAL A 128 -12.51 -3.15 -10.96
CA VAL A 128 -12.87 -4.41 -11.62
C VAL A 128 -11.89 -5.52 -11.22
N LYS A 129 -12.38 -6.68 -10.80
CA LYS A 129 -11.57 -7.84 -10.39
C LYS A 129 -10.81 -8.41 -11.59
N GLN A 130 -9.52 -8.64 -11.39
CA GLN A 130 -8.61 -9.17 -12.40
C GLN A 130 -8.53 -10.70 -12.26
N ARG A 131 -9.04 -11.46 -13.24
CA ARG A 131 -9.19 -12.93 -13.13
C ARG A 131 -7.89 -13.71 -12.91
N ASN A 132 -6.78 -13.22 -13.44
CA ASN A 132 -5.51 -13.96 -13.51
C ASN A 132 -4.39 -13.26 -12.72
N MET A 133 -4.73 -12.50 -11.69
CA MET A 133 -3.77 -11.77 -10.87
C MET A 133 -3.99 -12.09 -9.39
N MET A 134 -2.95 -12.64 -8.77
CA MET A 134 -2.97 -12.93 -7.33
C MET A 134 -2.61 -11.66 -6.54
N PRO A 135 -3.26 -11.42 -5.39
CA PRO A 135 -2.90 -10.32 -4.51
C PRO A 135 -1.52 -10.57 -3.90
N ASP A 136 -0.85 -9.47 -3.58
CA ASP A 136 0.49 -9.43 -3.00
C ASP A 136 0.61 -8.10 -2.25
N LEU A 137 0.25 -8.14 -0.98
CA LEU A 137 0.30 -6.97 -0.10
C LEU A 137 1.74 -6.54 0.22
N ALA A 138 2.74 -7.40 0.00
CA ALA A 138 4.15 -7.07 0.22
C ALA A 138 4.73 -6.27 -0.96
N SER A 139 4.19 -6.47 -2.17
CA SER A 139 4.59 -5.70 -3.36
C SER A 139 4.17 -4.22 -3.35
N ILE A 140 3.20 -3.85 -2.49
CA ILE A 140 2.67 -2.49 -2.38
C ILE A 140 3.10 -1.90 -1.03
N GLY A 141 3.87 -0.83 -1.11
CA GLY A 141 4.47 -0.16 0.04
C GLY A 141 5.98 -0.09 -0.09
N GLY A 142 6.59 0.83 0.65
CA GLY A 142 8.03 1.10 0.58
C GLY A 142 8.40 2.37 1.33
N THR A 143 9.05 2.18 2.47
CA THR A 143 9.70 3.17 3.35
C THR A 143 8.90 4.44 3.64
N GLY A 144 7.77 4.28 4.33
CA GLY A 144 7.44 5.27 5.36
C GLY A 144 8.56 5.25 6.41
N SER A 145 8.72 6.30 7.22
CA SER A 145 9.81 6.42 8.20
C SER A 145 9.95 5.26 9.21
N SER A 146 9.06 4.27 9.19
CA SER A 146 9.11 3.04 9.97
C SER A 146 9.84 1.87 9.28
N ASP A 147 9.90 1.82 7.94
CA ASP A 147 10.71 0.81 7.21
C ASP A 147 12.10 1.33 6.83
N ILE A 148 12.35 2.63 7.07
CA ILE A 148 13.69 3.10 7.38
C ILE A 148 13.95 2.65 8.82
N GLY A 149 14.10 1.33 9.02
CA GLY A 149 14.92 0.84 10.12
C GLY A 149 16.22 1.62 9.98
N GLY A 150 16.54 2.43 10.99
CA GLY A 150 17.72 3.26 11.01
C GLY A 150 18.88 2.41 10.54
N GLY A 151 19.30 2.66 9.30
CA GLY A 151 20.42 1.97 8.70
C GLY A 151 21.54 2.13 9.70
N ASP A 152 21.93 1.00 10.27
CA ASP A 152 23.05 0.86 11.17
C ASP A 152 24.27 1.35 10.36
N TRP A 153 24.58 2.64 10.47
CA TRP A 153 25.73 3.29 9.83
C TRP A 153 27.06 2.77 10.41
N ASP A 154 27.00 1.76 11.28
CA ASP A 154 28.12 1.05 11.88
C ASP A 154 28.05 -0.47 11.64
N SER A 155 27.41 -0.93 10.55
CA SER A 155 27.58 -2.31 10.10
C SER A 155 28.97 -2.48 9.49
N GLU A 156 29.92 -2.82 10.37
CA GLU A 156 31.23 -3.36 10.05
C GLU A 156 31.16 -4.30 8.85
N ASN A 157 31.98 -3.97 7.86
CA ASN A 157 32.27 -4.77 6.69
C ASN A 157 32.74 -6.17 7.09
N GLN A 158 31.83 -7.15 7.22
CA GLN A 158 32.19 -8.56 7.23
C GLN A 158 32.29 -9.11 5.80
N GLU A 159 33.21 -8.54 5.02
CA GLU A 159 33.88 -9.31 3.98
C GLU A 159 34.73 -10.37 4.68
N SER A 160 34.24 -11.61 4.68
CA SER A 160 35.06 -12.79 4.93
C SER A 160 35.98 -13.03 3.72
N GLY A 161 36.93 -12.13 3.51
CA GLY A 161 38.06 -12.29 2.60
C GLY A 161 39.33 -12.34 3.43
N THR A 162 39.98 -13.50 3.50
CA THR A 162 41.28 -13.62 4.15
C THR A 162 42.25 -12.62 3.51
N PRO A 163 42.87 -11.69 4.28
CA PRO A 163 43.83 -10.77 3.71
C PRO A 163 45.05 -11.54 3.25
N GLU A 164 45.30 -11.56 1.94
CA GLU A 164 46.57 -11.98 1.38
C GLU A 164 47.62 -10.95 1.84
N PRO A 165 48.74 -11.37 2.44
CA PRO A 165 49.75 -10.44 2.94
C PRO A 165 50.32 -9.63 1.76
N PRO A 166 50.53 -8.31 1.95
CA PRO A 166 51.05 -7.47 0.88
C PRO A 166 52.42 -7.98 0.44
N ALA A 167 52.60 -8.11 -0.88
CA ALA A 167 53.88 -8.41 -1.48
C ALA A 167 54.92 -7.38 -0.99
N SER A 168 56.03 -7.87 -0.43
CA SER A 168 57.14 -7.04 0.00
C SER A 168 57.63 -6.16 -1.16
N PRO A 169 57.95 -4.88 -0.93
CA PRO A 169 58.55 -4.05 -1.96
C PRO A 169 59.83 -4.73 -2.42
N SER A 170 59.86 -5.09 -3.71
CA SER A 170 61.05 -5.66 -4.32
C SER A 170 62.17 -4.64 -4.24
N GLU A 171 63.25 -5.13 -3.66
CA GLU A 171 64.54 -4.51 -3.52
C GLU A 171 64.98 -3.78 -4.80
N GLU A 172 65.31 -2.52 -4.61
CA GLU A 172 65.98 -1.65 -5.56
C GLU A 172 67.27 -2.34 -6.05
N ALA A 173 67.38 -2.58 -7.36
CA ALA A 173 68.64 -2.96 -7.99
C ALA A 173 68.79 -2.23 -9.35
N PRO A 174 70.02 -1.86 -9.71
CA PRO A 174 70.32 -0.58 -10.37
C PRO A 174 70.37 -0.69 -11.89
N ALA A 175 70.15 0.44 -12.58
CA ALA A 175 70.55 0.59 -13.98
C ALA A 175 70.88 2.06 -14.31
N GLU A 176 72.16 2.41 -14.16
CA GLU A 176 72.82 3.44 -14.98
C GLU A 176 73.42 2.74 -16.23
N PRO A 177 73.81 3.44 -17.33
CA PRO A 177 73.36 4.70 -17.92
C PRO A 177 72.87 4.46 -19.38
N PRO A 178 72.65 5.52 -20.19
CA PRO A 178 73.58 5.63 -21.31
C PRO A 178 74.06 7.07 -21.56
N GLY A 179 75.35 7.20 -21.78
CA GLY A 179 75.93 8.39 -22.40
C GLY A 179 75.75 8.38 -23.91
N LEU A 180 75.61 9.59 -24.47
CA LEU A 180 76.25 10.08 -25.69
C LEU A 180 76.26 11.61 -25.64
#